data_AF-A0A1F9DFV1-F1
#
_entry.id   AF-A0A1F9DFV1-F1
#
_cell.length_a   1.000
_cell.length_b   1.000
_cell.length_c   1.000
_cell.angle_alpha   90.00
_cell.angle_beta   90.00
_cell.angle_gamma   90.00
#
_symmetry.space_group_name_H-M   'P 1'
#
loop_
_entity.id
_entity.type
_entity.pdbx_description
1 polymer ?
#
loop_
_entity_poly.entity_id
_entity_poly.type
_entity_poly.pdbx_seq_one_letter_code
_entity_poly.pdbx_strand_id
1 'polypeptide(L)'
;MNEKERLNALEVALNNEMREREFYLQNAKRSKNPLGKAMFQQIGDDELEHYERLKQLHQKWNQQEKWPGTVPLKVKDTIVKDILVDFLKKVDKTAKGDADDLDAVRTAIDFEAKGAKYYAQLRDDVSDPKEKQFFDLLSRIENEHYLSLKDTEEYLTDPASWYRKMEHHTLDGE
;
A
#
# COMPACT_ATOMS: atom_id res chain seq x y z
N MET A 1 6.45 24.36 0.83
CA MET A 1 5.26 24.38 -0.05
C MET A 1 4.25 25.46 0.35
N ASN A 2 3.84 26.32 -0.59
CA ASN A 2 2.77 27.32 -0.42
C ASN A 2 1.36 26.68 -0.54
N GLU A 3 0.30 27.42 -0.21
CA GLU A 3 -1.09 26.90 -0.18
C GLU A 3 -1.55 26.29 -1.50
N LYS A 4 -1.24 26.95 -2.63
CA LYS A 4 -1.61 26.46 -3.96
C LYS A 4 -0.88 25.16 -4.32
N GLU A 5 0.41 25.11 -4.03
CA GLU A 5 1.23 23.90 -4.24
C GLU A 5 0.72 22.74 -3.39
N ARG A 6 0.32 23.01 -2.14
CA ARG A 6 -0.24 22.02 -1.22
C ARG A 6 -1.54 21.40 -1.75
N LEU A 7 -2.48 22.23 -2.21
CA LEU A 7 -3.75 21.75 -2.76
C LEU A 7 -3.54 20.93 -4.04
N ASN A 8 -2.70 21.42 -4.96
CA ASN A 8 -2.34 20.68 -6.18
C ASN A 8 -1.71 19.32 -5.86
N ALA A 9 -0.82 19.26 -4.86
CA ALA A 9 -0.18 18.03 -4.46
C ALA A 9 -1.19 16.99 -3.92
N LEU A 10 -2.21 17.44 -3.19
CA LEU A 10 -3.28 16.55 -2.72
C LEU A 10 -4.22 16.12 -3.85
N GLU A 11 -4.51 16.97 -4.81
CA GLU A 11 -5.29 16.56 -5.99
C GLU A 11 -4.56 15.46 -6.78
N VAL A 12 -3.24 15.56 -6.91
CA VAL A 12 -2.42 14.50 -7.49
C VAL A 12 -2.49 13.22 -6.66
N ALA A 13 -2.34 13.32 -5.33
CA ALA A 13 -2.45 12.18 -4.43
C ALA A 13 -3.81 11.48 -4.60
N LEU A 14 -4.91 12.22 -4.47
CA LEU A 14 -6.28 11.72 -4.61
C LEU A 14 -6.55 10.99 -5.93
N ASN A 15 -5.98 11.50 -7.03
CA ASN A 15 -6.12 10.86 -8.34
C ASN A 15 -5.30 9.57 -8.44
N ASN A 16 -4.11 9.53 -7.85
CA ASN A 16 -3.28 8.33 -7.80
C ASN A 16 -3.98 7.23 -7.00
N GLU A 17 -4.44 7.53 -5.79
CA GLU A 17 -5.18 6.61 -4.91
C GLU A 17 -6.35 5.93 -5.63
N MET A 18 -7.17 6.71 -6.34
CA MET A 18 -8.30 6.15 -7.08
C MET A 18 -7.86 5.26 -8.24
N ARG A 19 -6.80 5.64 -8.96
CA ARG A 19 -6.26 4.87 -10.07
C ARG A 19 -5.67 3.55 -9.60
N GLU A 20 -4.91 3.59 -8.51
CA GLU A 20 -4.26 2.43 -7.90
C GLU A 20 -5.31 1.47 -7.35
N ARG A 21 -6.30 1.99 -6.61
CA ARG A 21 -7.48 1.23 -6.20
C ARG A 21 -8.17 0.52 -7.36
N GLU A 22 -8.45 1.24 -8.45
CA GLU A 22 -9.10 0.64 -9.61
C GLU A 22 -8.25 -0.49 -10.21
N PHE A 23 -6.95 -0.26 -10.36
CA PHE A 23 -6.01 -1.27 -10.82
C PHE A 23 -6.02 -2.52 -9.93
N TYR A 24 -5.99 -2.33 -8.61
CA TYR A 24 -6.01 -3.41 -7.64
C TYR A 24 -7.30 -4.23 -7.70
N LEU A 25 -8.46 -3.58 -7.69
CA LEU A 25 -9.74 -4.27 -7.75
C LEU A 25 -9.97 -4.97 -9.09
N GLN A 26 -9.43 -4.45 -10.20
CA GLN A 26 -9.46 -5.13 -11.50
C GLN A 26 -8.59 -6.39 -11.49
N ASN A 27 -7.38 -6.32 -10.93
CA ASN A 27 -6.48 -7.47 -10.85
C ASN A 27 -6.95 -8.51 -9.82
N ALA A 28 -7.58 -8.10 -8.73
CA ALA A 28 -8.24 -9.02 -7.79
C ALA A 28 -9.36 -9.83 -8.47
N LYS A 29 -10.10 -9.22 -9.41
CA LYS A 29 -11.13 -9.93 -10.19
C LYS A 29 -10.54 -10.86 -11.25
N ARG A 30 -9.42 -10.47 -11.86
CA ARG A 30 -8.76 -11.20 -12.95
C ARG A 30 -7.95 -12.39 -12.45
N SER A 31 -7.22 -12.20 -11.34
CA SER A 31 -6.26 -13.19 -10.85
C SER A 31 -6.94 -14.50 -10.49
N LYS A 32 -6.38 -15.58 -11.02
CA LYS A 32 -6.81 -16.95 -10.69
C LYS A 32 -6.09 -17.47 -9.45
N ASN A 33 -4.98 -16.85 -9.07
CA ASN A 33 -4.26 -17.18 -7.85
C ASN A 33 -5.03 -16.63 -6.65
N PRO A 34 -5.54 -17.48 -5.76
CA PRO A 34 -6.29 -17.01 -4.59
C PRO A 34 -5.49 -16.07 -3.68
N LEU A 35 -4.16 -16.25 -3.60
CA LEU A 35 -3.27 -15.38 -2.84
C LEU A 35 -3.20 -13.98 -3.48
N GLY A 36 -2.91 -13.93 -4.78
CA GLY A 36 -2.85 -12.67 -5.54
C GLY A 36 -4.18 -11.91 -5.47
N LYS A 37 -5.31 -12.63 -5.55
CA LYS A 37 -6.64 -12.05 -5.37
C LYS A 37 -6.86 -11.43 -4.00
N ALA A 38 -6.53 -12.14 -2.92
CA ALA A 38 -6.70 -11.63 -1.56
C ALA A 38 -5.81 -10.41 -1.30
N MET A 39 -4.55 -10.47 -1.75
CA MET A 39 -3.59 -9.39 -1.65
C MET A 39 -4.06 -8.13 -2.39
N PHE A 40 -4.42 -8.25 -3.68
CA PHE A 40 -4.91 -7.11 -4.46
C PHE A 40 -6.22 -6.55 -3.91
N GLN A 41 -7.10 -7.39 -3.37
CA GLN A 41 -8.32 -6.90 -2.72
C GLN A 41 -8.00 -6.08 -1.47
N GLN A 42 -7.07 -6.55 -0.63
CA GLN A 42 -6.68 -5.82 0.58
C GLN A 42 -6.06 -4.46 0.24
N ILE A 43 -5.06 -4.43 -0.65
CA ILE A 43 -4.40 -3.16 -1.02
C ILE A 43 -5.43 -2.19 -1.64
N GLY A 44 -6.31 -2.68 -2.52
CA GLY A 44 -7.38 -1.83 -3.07
C GLY A 44 -8.40 -1.31 -2.05
N ASP A 45 -8.57 -1.98 -0.91
CA ASP A 45 -9.37 -1.49 0.21
C ASP A 45 -8.59 -0.48 1.06
N ASP A 46 -7.26 -0.64 1.19
CA ASP A 46 -6.36 0.30 1.86
C ASP A 46 -6.28 1.63 1.08
N GLU A 47 -6.15 1.60 -0.26
CA GLU A 47 -6.17 2.80 -1.12
C GLU A 47 -7.47 3.60 -1.00
N LEU A 48 -8.60 2.93 -0.71
CA LEU A 48 -9.84 3.65 -0.41
C LEU A 48 -9.73 4.43 0.90
N GLU A 49 -9.15 3.81 1.93
CA GLU A 49 -8.92 4.48 3.21
C GLU A 49 -7.97 5.67 3.01
N HIS A 50 -6.85 5.49 2.32
CA HIS A 50 -5.90 6.56 1.98
C HIS A 50 -6.60 7.73 1.29
N TYR A 51 -7.37 7.46 0.23
CA TYR A 51 -8.18 8.45 -0.49
C TYR A 51 -9.11 9.22 0.45
N GLU A 52 -9.84 8.53 1.32
CA GLU A 52 -10.78 9.17 2.25
C GLU A 52 -10.06 10.11 3.23
N ARG A 53 -8.88 9.71 3.73
CA ARG A 53 -8.07 10.57 4.61
C ARG A 53 -7.52 11.79 3.86
N LEU A 54 -7.00 11.60 2.66
CA LEU A 54 -6.49 12.70 1.83
C LEU A 54 -7.61 13.67 1.45
N LYS A 55 -8.82 13.17 1.20
CA LYS A 55 -9.98 13.98 0.85
C LYS A 55 -10.41 14.84 2.04
N GLN A 56 -10.39 14.28 3.24
CA GLN A 56 -10.64 15.03 4.47
C GLN A 56 -9.58 16.14 4.65
N LEU A 57 -8.29 15.85 4.42
CA LEU A 57 -7.23 16.84 4.45
C LEU A 57 -7.41 17.95 3.43
N HIS A 58 -7.73 17.59 2.18
CA HIS A 58 -7.96 18.55 1.11
C HIS A 58 -9.12 19.51 1.45
N GLN A 59 -10.23 18.98 1.96
CA GLN A 59 -11.37 19.81 2.39
C GLN A 59 -10.99 20.79 3.51
N LYS A 60 -10.16 20.36 4.47
CA LYS A 60 -9.72 21.20 5.59
C LYS A 60 -8.77 22.31 5.16
N TRP A 61 -7.79 21.99 4.31
CA TRP A 61 -6.91 23.01 3.72
C TRP A 61 -7.69 24.04 2.90
N ASN A 62 -8.68 23.60 2.12
CA ASN A 62 -9.52 24.51 1.34
C ASN A 62 -10.39 25.44 2.22
N GLN A 63 -10.69 25.03 3.46
CA GLN A 63 -11.41 25.84 4.46
C GLN A 63 -10.47 26.67 5.35
N GLN A 64 -9.15 26.61 5.13
CA GLN A 64 -8.12 27.22 5.98
C GLN A 64 -8.22 26.81 7.46
N GLU A 65 -8.77 25.64 7.74
CA GLU A 65 -8.87 25.10 9.09
C GLU A 65 -7.58 24.41 9.51
N LYS A 66 -7.18 24.58 10.77
CA LYS A 66 -6.07 23.82 11.35
C LYS A 66 -6.43 22.34 11.44
N TRP A 67 -5.45 21.47 11.17
CA TRP A 67 -5.62 20.03 11.24
C TRP A 67 -6.18 19.58 12.60
N PRO A 68 -7.33 18.90 12.64
CA PRO A 68 -7.89 18.41 13.89
C PRO A 68 -6.95 17.34 14.46
N GLY A 69 -6.58 17.48 15.74
CA GLY A 69 -5.71 16.50 16.44
C GLY A 69 -6.35 15.13 16.64
N THR A 70 -7.44 14.82 15.93
CA THR A 70 -8.31 13.67 16.15
C THR A 70 -8.50 12.81 14.92
N VAL A 71 -7.81 13.06 13.78
CA VAL A 71 -7.74 12.03 12.74
C VAL A 71 -6.93 10.89 13.35
N PRO A 72 -7.54 9.73 13.67
CA PRO A 72 -6.81 8.64 14.26
C PRO A 72 -5.79 8.20 13.21
N LEU A 73 -4.50 8.28 13.54
CA LEU A 73 -3.42 7.63 12.81
C LEU A 73 -3.49 6.12 13.08
N LYS A 74 -4.65 5.53 12.85
CA LYS A 74 -4.91 4.10 12.94
C LYS A 74 -5.46 3.70 11.59
N VAL A 75 -4.54 3.34 10.69
CA VAL A 75 -4.89 2.45 9.59
C VAL A 75 -5.06 1.07 10.22
N LYS A 76 -5.99 0.26 9.72
CA LYS A 76 -6.15 -1.10 10.24
C LYS A 76 -4.79 -1.78 10.18
N ASP A 77 -4.33 -2.36 11.29
CA ASP A 77 -3.05 -3.08 11.39
C ASP A 77 -3.02 -4.38 10.55
N THR A 78 -3.88 -4.53 9.55
CA THR A 78 -3.84 -5.67 8.64
C THR A 78 -2.68 -5.46 7.67
N ILE A 79 -1.49 -5.88 8.07
CA ILE A 79 -0.34 -5.88 7.19
C ILE A 79 -0.63 -6.90 6.08
N VAL A 80 -0.53 -6.51 4.81
CA VAL A 80 -0.74 -7.41 3.66
C VAL A 80 0.13 -8.67 3.76
N LYS A 81 1.33 -8.53 4.32
CA LYS A 81 2.21 -9.63 4.71
C LYS A 81 1.53 -10.68 5.59
N ASP A 82 0.74 -10.28 6.58
CA ASP A 82 0.03 -11.21 7.46
C ASP A 82 -1.05 -11.96 6.71
N ILE A 83 -1.76 -11.30 5.80
CA ILE A 83 -2.72 -11.97 4.90
C ILE A 83 -1.99 -13.01 4.06
N LEU A 84 -0.83 -12.66 3.49
CA LEU A 84 -0.05 -13.57 2.68
C LEU A 84 0.42 -14.78 3.49
N VAL A 85 0.97 -14.56 4.68
CA VAL A 85 1.40 -15.63 5.60
C VAL A 85 0.22 -16.52 6.01
N ASP A 86 -0.89 -15.94 6.45
CA ASP A 86 -2.06 -16.70 6.91
C ASP A 86 -2.78 -17.42 5.78
N PHE A 87 -2.74 -16.86 4.58
CA PHE A 87 -3.26 -17.51 3.39
C PHE A 87 -2.40 -18.71 3.00
N LEU A 88 -1.08 -18.56 2.99
CA LEU A 88 -0.14 -19.64 2.66
C LEU A 88 -0.15 -20.80 3.66
N LYS A 89 -0.48 -20.55 4.94
CA LYS A 89 -0.78 -21.63 5.91
C LYS A 89 -1.98 -22.49 5.50
N LYS A 90 -2.87 -21.97 4.65
CA LYS A 90 -4.18 -22.57 4.31
C LYS A 90 -4.27 -23.12 2.88
N VAL A 91 -3.38 -22.74 1.97
CA VAL A 91 -3.40 -23.22 0.57
C VAL A 91 -2.33 -24.27 0.27
N ASP A 92 -2.66 -25.16 -0.67
CA ASP A 92 -1.75 -26.16 -1.20
C ASP A 92 -0.64 -25.47 -2.03
N LYS A 93 0.62 -25.86 -1.79
CA LYS A 93 1.86 -25.14 -2.20
C LYS A 93 2.12 -25.12 -3.72
N THR A 94 1.15 -25.50 -4.54
CA THR A 94 1.28 -25.77 -5.98
C THR A 94 0.66 -24.70 -6.88
N ALA A 95 -0.07 -23.74 -6.32
CA ALA A 95 -0.69 -22.64 -7.07
C ALA A 95 0.36 -21.62 -7.54
N LYS A 96 0.84 -21.78 -8.78
CA LYS A 96 1.62 -20.77 -9.50
C LYS A 96 0.67 -19.69 -10.05
N GLY A 97 1.10 -18.42 -9.98
CA GLY A 97 0.46 -17.36 -10.76
C GLY A 97 0.73 -17.54 -12.26
N ASP A 98 -0.08 -16.90 -13.10
CA ASP A 98 0.20 -16.79 -14.53
C ASP A 98 1.11 -15.59 -14.84
N ALA A 99 1.55 -15.46 -16.08
CA ALA A 99 2.44 -14.37 -16.51
C ALA A 99 1.79 -13.00 -16.28
N ASP A 100 0.48 -12.91 -16.47
CA ASP A 100 -0.28 -11.68 -16.28
C ASP A 100 -0.35 -11.29 -14.78
N ASP A 101 -0.44 -12.26 -13.86
CA ASP A 101 -0.36 -12.01 -12.41
C ASP A 101 1.02 -11.46 -12.00
N LEU A 102 2.11 -11.98 -12.57
CA LEU A 102 3.45 -11.47 -12.29
C LEU A 102 3.64 -10.03 -12.81
N ASP A 103 3.16 -9.73 -14.01
CA ASP A 103 3.25 -8.38 -14.57
C ASP A 103 2.37 -7.38 -13.81
N ALA A 104 1.20 -7.82 -13.32
CA ALA A 104 0.36 -7.02 -12.43
C ALA A 104 1.06 -6.71 -11.10
N VAL A 105 1.71 -7.71 -10.48
CA VAL A 105 2.49 -7.50 -9.25
C VAL A 105 3.64 -6.52 -9.48
N ARG A 106 4.35 -6.60 -10.60
CA ARG A 106 5.43 -5.65 -10.94
C ARG A 106 4.94 -4.23 -11.15
N THR A 107 3.77 -4.07 -11.76
CA THR A 107 3.13 -2.77 -11.91
C THR A 107 2.73 -2.19 -10.55
N ALA A 108 2.16 -3.02 -9.68
CA ALA A 108 1.84 -2.65 -8.30
C ALA A 108 3.09 -2.22 -7.52
N ILE A 109 4.20 -2.95 -7.64
CA ILE A 109 5.49 -2.58 -7.00
C ILE A 109 5.93 -1.17 -7.40
N ASP A 110 5.76 -0.80 -8.66
CA ASP A 110 6.10 0.55 -9.16
C ASP A 110 5.14 1.62 -8.63
N PHE A 111 3.85 1.31 -8.47
CA PHE A 111 2.88 2.19 -7.82
C PHE A 111 3.27 2.48 -6.36
N GLU A 112 3.40 1.43 -5.53
CA GLU A 112 3.74 1.58 -4.12
C GLU A 112 5.09 2.28 -3.91
N ALA A 113 6.10 1.98 -4.75
CA ALA A 113 7.38 2.66 -4.67
C ALA A 113 7.27 4.16 -4.98
N LYS A 114 6.39 4.54 -5.92
CA LYS A 114 6.10 5.94 -6.25
C LYS A 114 5.27 6.61 -5.16
N GLY A 115 4.24 5.94 -4.64
CA GLY A 115 3.41 6.41 -3.54
C GLY A 115 4.22 6.68 -2.27
N ALA A 116 4.99 5.68 -1.83
CA ALA A 116 5.90 5.80 -0.68
C ALA A 116 6.85 6.99 -0.80
N LYS A 117 7.47 7.15 -1.98
CA LYS A 117 8.38 8.27 -2.27
C LYS A 117 7.64 9.61 -2.31
N TYR A 118 6.47 9.65 -2.93
CA TYR A 118 5.68 10.86 -3.07
C TYR A 118 5.24 11.39 -1.70
N TYR A 119 4.73 10.52 -0.83
CA TYR A 119 4.37 10.92 0.53
C TYR A 119 5.57 11.32 1.38
N ALA A 120 6.73 10.68 1.21
CA ALA A 120 7.96 11.13 1.86
C ALA A 120 8.34 12.56 1.43
N GLN A 121 8.18 12.89 0.15
CA GLN A 121 8.40 14.26 -0.35
C GLN A 121 7.41 15.25 0.26
N LEU A 122 6.11 14.91 0.31
CA LEU A 122 5.11 15.77 0.94
C LEU A 122 5.39 16.01 2.43
N ARG A 123 5.81 14.98 3.17
CA ARG A 123 6.25 15.10 4.56
C ARG A 123 7.38 16.12 4.70
N ASP A 124 8.35 16.10 3.79
CA ASP A 124 9.52 16.97 3.86
C ASP A 124 9.17 18.43 3.47
N ASP A 125 8.18 18.61 2.59
CA ASP A 125 7.74 19.90 2.04
C ASP A 125 6.72 20.68 2.90
N VAL A 126 6.03 20.00 3.81
CA VAL A 126 5.13 20.63 4.79
C VAL A 126 5.86 21.07 6.05
N SER A 127 5.27 22.03 6.78
CA SER A 127 5.88 22.60 7.99
C SER A 127 5.12 22.24 9.26
N ASP A 128 3.83 21.96 9.17
CA ASP A 128 3.03 21.58 10.33
C ASP A 128 3.42 20.16 10.80
N PRO A 129 3.77 19.96 12.09
CA PRO A 129 4.19 18.65 12.59
C PRO A 129 3.15 17.54 12.42
N LYS A 130 1.85 17.86 12.43
CA LYS A 130 0.79 16.86 12.26
C LYS A 130 0.65 16.46 10.79
N GLU A 131 0.76 17.42 9.87
CA GLU A 131 0.83 17.13 8.43
C GLU A 131 2.04 16.22 8.14
N LYS A 132 3.20 16.50 8.75
CA LYS A 132 4.37 15.62 8.64
C LYS A 132 4.08 14.21 9.12
N GLN A 133 3.51 14.05 10.31
CA GLN A 133 3.18 12.72 10.85
C GLN A 133 2.19 11.96 9.96
N PHE A 134 1.23 12.65 9.36
CA PHE A 134 0.26 12.07 8.45
C PHE A 134 0.92 11.54 7.17
N PHE A 135 1.72 12.36 6.48
CA PHE A 135 2.40 11.91 5.26
C PHE A 135 3.50 10.88 5.55
N ASP A 136 4.15 10.95 6.72
CA ASP A 136 5.09 9.92 7.15
C ASP A 136 4.38 8.57 7.40
N LEU A 137 3.15 8.58 7.94
CA LEU A 137 2.35 7.38 8.08
C LEU A 137 1.99 6.79 6.71
N LEU A 138 1.47 7.58 5.77
CA LEU A 138 1.15 7.10 4.42
C LEU A 138 2.40 6.54 3.73
N SER A 139 3.52 7.27 3.76
CA SER A 139 4.79 6.81 3.19
C SER A 139 5.24 5.45 3.76
N ARG A 140 5.03 5.22 5.06
CA ARG A 140 5.34 3.93 5.70
C ARG A 140 4.39 2.82 5.25
N ILE A 141 3.09 3.09 5.12
CA ILE A 141 2.11 2.07 4.70
C ILE A 141 2.37 1.61 3.27
N GLU A 142 2.55 2.55 2.33
CA GLU A 142 2.91 2.26 0.93
C GLU A 142 4.21 1.46 0.84
N ASN A 143 5.18 1.77 1.71
CA ASN A 143 6.41 0.99 1.77
C ASN A 143 6.17 -0.45 2.26
N GLU A 144 5.26 -0.68 3.20
CA GLU A 144 4.87 -2.03 3.62
C GLU A 144 4.11 -2.79 2.52
N HIS A 145 3.27 -2.12 1.74
CA HIS A 145 2.64 -2.68 0.55
C HIS A 145 3.69 -3.05 -0.51
N TYR A 146 4.64 -2.14 -0.79
CA TYR A 146 5.79 -2.40 -1.66
C TYR A 146 6.55 -3.66 -1.25
N LEU A 147 6.91 -3.78 0.04
CA LEU A 147 7.63 -4.94 0.55
C LEU A 147 6.81 -6.23 0.42
N SER A 148 5.51 -6.17 0.73
CA SER A 148 4.60 -7.32 0.60
C SER A 148 4.46 -7.78 -0.86
N LEU A 149 4.44 -6.84 -1.80
CA LEU A 149 4.42 -7.15 -3.24
C LEU A 149 5.76 -7.70 -3.73
N LYS A 150 6.89 -7.22 -3.21
CA LYS A 150 8.23 -7.79 -3.49
C LYS A 150 8.33 -9.24 -3.01
N ASP A 151 7.82 -9.53 -1.82
CA ASP A 151 7.73 -10.90 -1.30
C ASP A 151 6.83 -11.77 -2.19
N THR A 152 5.72 -11.22 -2.69
CA THR A 152 4.81 -11.91 -3.61
C THR A 152 5.46 -12.16 -4.97
N GLU A 153 6.21 -11.21 -5.52
CA GLU A 153 6.98 -11.40 -6.74
C GLU A 153 7.99 -12.54 -6.59
N GLU A 154 8.72 -12.59 -5.47
CA GLU A 154 9.64 -13.70 -5.20
C GLU A 154 8.90 -15.03 -5.10
N TYR A 155 7.76 -15.08 -4.40
CA TYR A 155 6.93 -16.29 -4.33
C TYR A 155 6.47 -16.77 -5.73
N LEU A 156 6.05 -15.86 -6.61
CA LEU A 156 5.59 -16.19 -7.95
C LEU A 156 6.72 -16.66 -8.88
N THR A 157 7.94 -16.19 -8.65
CA THR A 157 9.10 -16.45 -9.52
C THR A 157 9.98 -17.61 -9.04
N ASP A 158 10.25 -17.69 -7.74
CA ASP A 158 11.00 -18.77 -7.07
C ASP A 158 10.37 -19.10 -5.69
N PRO A 159 9.26 -19.88 -5.68
CA PRO A 159 8.62 -20.28 -4.43
C PRO A 159 9.57 -21.02 -3.48
N ALA A 160 10.55 -21.76 -4.00
CA ALA A 160 11.48 -22.54 -3.18
C ALA A 160 12.47 -21.65 -2.44
N SER A 161 13.02 -20.61 -3.08
CA SER A 161 13.81 -19.57 -2.40
C SER A 161 13.00 -18.86 -1.33
N TRP A 162 11.78 -18.45 -1.69
CA TRP A 162 10.88 -17.75 -0.78
C TRP A 162 10.59 -18.56 0.49
N TYR A 163 10.21 -19.84 0.35
CA TYR A 163 9.94 -20.72 1.51
C TYR A 163 11.16 -20.87 2.42
N ARG A 164 12.37 -21.01 1.85
CA ARG A 164 13.61 -21.09 2.65
C ARG A 164 13.81 -19.82 3.48
N LYS A 165 13.63 -18.63 2.89
CA LYS A 165 13.78 -17.37 3.63
C LYS A 165 12.77 -17.26 4.78
N MET A 166 11.53 -17.67 4.55
CA MET A 166 10.48 -17.61 5.56
C MET A 166 10.71 -18.60 6.70
N GLU A 167 11.15 -19.83 6.40
CA GLU A 167 11.51 -20.82 7.42
C GLU A 167 12.65 -20.32 8.34
N HIS A 168 13.63 -19.60 7.78
CA HIS A 168 14.70 -18.98 8.59
C HIS A 168 14.21 -17.84 9.47
N HIS A 169 13.32 -16.96 8.99
CA HIS A 169 12.79 -15.85 9.80
C HIS A 169 11.89 -16.34 10.95
N THR A 170 11.27 -17.52 10.83
CA THR A 170 10.48 -18.11 11.92
C THR A 170 11.31 -18.82 12.99
N LEU A 171 12.60 -19.08 12.75
CA LEU A 171 13.48 -19.78 13.70
C LEU A 171 14.29 -18.83 14.60
N ASP A 172 14.36 -17.54 14.28
CA ASP A 172 15.11 -16.52 15.05
C ASP A 172 14.23 -15.71 16.02
N GLY A 173 13.01 -16.16 16.33
CA GLY A 173 12.09 -15.52 17.29
C GLY A 173 11.73 -16.43 18.47
N GLU A 174 12.51 -16.35 19.55
CA GLU A 174 12.06 -16.64 20.92
C GLU A 174 11.16 -15.52 21.46
#